data_AF-A0A5J4QWI8-F1
#
_entry.id   AF-A0A5J4QWI8-F1
#
_cell.length_a   1.000
_cell.length_b   1.000
_cell.length_c   1.000
_cell.angle_alpha   90.00
_cell.angle_beta   90.00
_cell.angle_gamma   90.00
#
_symmetry.space_group_name_H-M   'P 1'
#
loop_
_entity.id
_entity.type
_entity.pdbx_description
1 polymer ?
#
loop_
_entity_poly.entity_id
_entity_poly.type
_entity_poly.pdbx_seq_one_letter_code
_entity_poly.pdbx_strand_id
1 'polypeptide(L)' 'SPHLNIAEIIWRKLKKEWLNPEDNSNKDSLFYAVNRCSANLGTNLKIQYAKFNAN' A
#
# COMPACT_ATOMS: atom_id res chain seq x y z
N SER A 1 -13.31 -4.79 14.64
CA SER A 1 -12.70 -5.71 13.66
C SER A 1 -11.73 -4.97 12.74
N PRO A 2 -10.44 -5.34 12.70
CA PRO A 2 -9.39 -4.69 11.90
C PRO A 2 -9.59 -4.79 10.38
N HIS A 3 -10.58 -5.55 9.92
CA HIS A 3 -10.93 -5.71 8.51
C HIS A 3 -11.47 -4.43 7.83
N LEU A 4 -11.71 -3.36 8.57
CA LEU A 4 -12.22 -2.07 8.08
C LEU A 4 -11.24 -0.90 8.27
N ASN A 5 -10.06 -1.12 8.85
CA ASN A 5 -9.09 -0.05 9.00
C ASN A 5 -8.35 0.19 7.68
N ILE A 6 -8.71 1.28 7.00
CA ILE A 6 -8.14 1.68 5.71
C ILE A 6 -6.60 1.76 5.79
N ALA A 7 -6.04 2.21 6.92
CA ALA A 7 -4.60 2.28 7.12
C ALA A 7 -3.94 0.90 7.09
N GLU A 8 -4.56 -0.13 7.68
CA GLU A 8 -4.04 -1.50 7.66
C GLU A 8 -4.09 -2.12 6.26
N ILE A 9 -5.12 -1.78 5.48
CA ILE A 9 -5.24 -2.22 4.08
C ILE A 9 -4.12 -1.59 3.24
N ILE A 10 -3.91 -0.28 3.37
CA ILE A 10 -2.82 0.44 2.72
C ILE A 10 -1.47 -0.15 3.12
N TRP A 11 -1.26 -0.41 4.41
CA TRP A 11 -0.01 -1.00 4.91
C TRP A 11 0.28 -2.39 4.34
N ARG A 12 -0.75 -3.24 4.20
CA ARG A 12 -0.61 -4.56 3.55
C ARG A 12 -0.27 -4.43 2.07
N LYS A 13 -0.96 -3.57 1.33
CA LYS A 13 -0.69 -3.31 -0.10
C LYS A 13 0.71 -2.77 -0.31
N LEU A 14 1.11 -1.78 0.50
CA LEU A 14 2.45 -1.18 0.47
C LEU A 14 3.54 -2.24 0.59
N LYS A 15 3.48 -3.08 1.62
CA LYS A 15 4.52 -4.08 1.89
C LYS A 15 4.55 -5.26 0.91
N LYS A 16 3.40 -5.63 0.35
CA LYS A 16 3.27 -6.86 -0.45
C LYS A 16 3.30 -6.63 -1.95
N GLU A 17 2.91 -5.45 -2.41
CA GLU A 17 2.67 -5.21 -3.84
C GLU A 17 3.36 -3.95 -4.37
N TRP A 18 3.60 -2.92 -3.53
CA TRP A 18 4.11 -1.63 -4.03
C TRP A 18 5.59 -1.39 -3.73
N LEU A 19 6.12 -1.94 -2.64
CA LEU A 19 7.55 -1.91 -2.34
C LEU A 19 8.24 -3.10 -2.99
N ASN A 20 9.39 -2.85 -3.61
CA ASN A 20 10.25 -3.92 -4.07
C ASN A 20 11.14 -4.41 -2.91
N PRO A 21 11.58 -5.67 -2.92
CA PRO A 21 12.49 -6.18 -1.89
C PRO A 21 13.81 -5.42 -1.86
N GLU A 22 14.29 -4.90 -3.00
CA GLU A 22 15.49 -4.07 -3.09
C GLU A 22 15.39 -2.76 -2.31
N ASP A 23 14.19 -2.18 -2.18
CA ASP A 23 13.97 -0.92 -1.45
C ASP A 23 14.24 -1.08 0.06
N ASN A 24 14.20 -2.31 0.59
CA ASN A 24 14.53 -2.60 2.00
C ASN A 24 16.05 -2.65 2.27
N SER A 25 16.90 -2.47 1.27
CA SER A 25 18.35 -2.61 1.42
C SER A 25 18.97 -1.52 2.30
N ASN A 26 18.39 -0.31 2.33
CA ASN A 26 18.83 0.76 3.23
C ASN A 26 17.66 1.68 3.62
N LYS A 27 17.84 2.46 4.70
CA LYS A 27 16.81 3.32 5.26
C LYS A 27 16.33 4.41 4.30
N ASP A 28 17.23 5.09 3.60
CA ASP A 28 16.89 6.15 2.66
C ASP A 28 16.10 5.63 1.46
N SER A 29 16.51 4.50 0.88
CA SER A 29 15.77 3.84 -0.20
C SER A 29 14.36 3.44 0.24
N LEU A 30 14.22 2.85 1.43
CA LEU A 30 12.91 2.50 1.96
C LEU A 30 12.04 3.74 2.18
N PHE A 31 12.60 4.81 2.76
CA PHE A 31 11.86 6.04 3.03
C PHE A 31 11.42 6.72 1.72
N TYR A 32 12.30 6.76 0.73
CA TYR A 32 12.01 7.30 -0.60
C TYR A 32 10.92 6.48 -1.30
N ALA A 33 11.02 5.14 -1.30
CA ALA A 33 10.04 4.26 -1.91
C ALA A 33 8.66 4.39 -1.26
N VAL A 34 8.61 4.47 0.08
CA VAL A 34 7.35 4.71 0.83
C VAL A 34 6.76 6.07 0.49
N ASN A 35 7.56 7.13 0.46
CA ASN A 35 7.09 8.47 0.12
C ASN A 35 6.55 8.53 -1.31
N ARG A 36 7.25 7.90 -2.27
CA ARG A 36 6.80 7.79 -3.65
C ARG A 36 5.49 7.01 -3.76
N CYS A 37 5.36 5.88 -3.07
CA CYS A 37 4.11 5.14 -3.03
C CYS A 37 2.98 5.99 -2.46
N SER A 38 3.22 6.70 -1.35
CA SER A 38 2.23 7.57 -0.70
C SER A 38 1.75 8.69 -1.64
N ALA A 39 2.66 9.36 -2.34
CA ALA A 39 2.34 10.40 -3.31
C ALA A 39 1.53 9.87 -4.53
N ASN A 40 1.63 8.58 -4.84
CA ASN A 40 0.92 7.94 -5.94
C ASN A 40 -0.38 7.23 -5.52
N LEU A 41 -0.71 7.24 -4.22
CA LEU A 41 -1.97 6.67 -3.73
C LEU A 41 -3.17 7.38 -4.35
N GLY A 42 -4.14 6.60 -4.82
CA GLY A 42 -5.37 7.12 -5.43
C GLY A 42 -5.21 7.56 -6.90
N THR A 43 -3.98 7.77 -7.38
CA THR A 43 -3.68 8.06 -8.78
C THR A 43 -3.20 6.79 -9.50
N ASN A 44 -1.91 6.50 -9.43
CA ASN A 44 -1.30 5.33 -10.07
C ASN A 44 -1.47 4.06 -9.21
N LEU A 45 -1.51 4.20 -7.88
CA LEU A 45 -1.71 3.10 -6.93
C LEU A 45 -3.15 3.11 -6.42
N LYS A 46 -3.99 2.25 -7.00
CA LYS A 46 -5.41 2.14 -6.65
C LYS A 46 -5.69 0.84 -5.90
N ILE A 47 -6.43 0.95 -4.80
CA ILE A 47 -6.98 -0.20 -4.09
C ILE A 47 -8.33 -0.50 -4.72
N GLN A 48 -8.44 -1.64 -5.41
CA GLN A 48 -9.71 -2.11 -5.93
C GLN A 48 -10.46 -2.82 -4.81
N TYR A 49 -11.50 -2.18 -4.29
CA TYR A 49 -12.41 -2.83 -3.36
C TYR A 49 -13.38 -3.70 -4.16
N ALA A 50 -13.55 -4.95 -3.73
CA ALA A 50 -14.60 -5.79 -4.29
C ALA A 50 -15.96 -5.11 -4.03
N LYS A 51 -16.87 -5.15 -5.01
CA LYS A 51 -18.24 -4.69 -4.79
C LYS A 51 -18.82 -5.51 -3.64
N PHE A 52 -19.39 -4.83 -2.65
CA PHE A 52 -20.10 -5.48 -1.57
C PHE A 52 -21.22 -6.32 -2.19
N ASN A 53 -21.16 -7.63 -1.99
CA ASN A 53 -22.17 -8.57 -2.46
C ASN A 53 -23.01 -9.00 -1.26
N ALA A 54 -24.23 -8.48 -1.16
CA ALA A 54 -25.21 -8.88 -0.16
C ALA A 54 -26.06 -10.01 -0.73
N ASN A 55 -25.51 -11.23 -0.73
CA ASN A 55 -26.28 -12.46 -0.93
C ASN A 55 -26.55 -13.10 0.44
#